data_AF-A0A963RPP5-F1
#
_entry.id   AF-A0A963RPP5-F1
#
_cell.length_a   1.000
_cell.length_b   1.000
_cell.length_c   1.000
_cell.angle_alpha   90.00
_cell.angle_beta   90.00
_cell.angle_gamma   90.00
#
_symmetry.space_group_name_H-M   'P 1'
#
loop_
_entity.id
_entity.type
_entity.pdbx_description
1 polymer ?
#
loop_
_entity_poly.entity_id
_entity_poly.type
_entity_poly.pdbx_seq_one_letter_code
_entity_poly.pdbx_strand_id
1 'polypeptide(L)' 'MLNVFTLANGRLFQEEIESLEELSRFKPIWVDLEEPTPD' A
#
# COMPACT_ATOMS: atom_id res chain seq x y z
N MET A 1 -8.68 -2.26 -4.32
CA MET A 1 -7.64 -1.21 -4.25
C MET A 1 -6.93 -1.41 -2.91
N LEU A 2 -5.60 -1.30 -2.88
CA LEU A 2 -4.80 -1.50 -1.67
C LEU A 2 -4.16 -0.16 -1.28
N ASN A 3 -4.18 0.16 0.01
CA ASN A 3 -3.52 1.36 0.51
C ASN A 3 -2.09 1.01 0.95
N VAL A 4 -1.13 1.74 0.41
CA VAL A 4 0.30 1.52 0.66
C VAL A 4 0.91 2.80 1.21
N PHE A 5 1.56 2.72 2.36
CA PHE A 5 2.20 3.87 2.97
C PHE A 5 3.71 3.82 2.79
N THR A 6 4.28 4.85 2.18
CA THR A 6 5.72 5.02 2.02
C THR A 6 6.22 6.18 2.86
N LEU A 7 7.52 6.19 3.20
CA LEU A 7 8.16 7.27 3.94
C LEU A 7 9.07 8.06 3.02
N ALA A 8 8.80 9.36 2.89
CA ALA A 8 9.69 10.30 2.22
C ALA A 8 9.90 11.52 3.10
N ASN A 9 11.17 11.87 3.34
CA ASN A 9 11.55 13.02 4.17
C ASN A 9 10.90 13.03 5.57
N GLY A 10 10.78 11.85 6.19
CA GLY A 10 10.16 11.69 7.51
C GLY A 10 8.64 11.88 7.52
N ARG A 11 8.00 11.90 6.36
CA ARG A 11 6.54 12.03 6.21
C ARG A 11 5.98 10.80 5.51
N LEU A 12 4.83 10.35 5.99
CA LEU A 12 4.09 9.26 5.37
C LEU A 12 3.31 9.78 4.16
N PHE A 13 3.35 9.02 3.07
CA PHE A 13 2.58 9.23 1.85
C PHE A 13 1.75 7.98 1.59
N GLN A 14 0.47 8.18 1.28
CA GLN A 14 -0.44 7.12 0.87
C GLN A 14 -0.43 7.00 -0.64
N GLU A 15 -0.17 5.78 -1.12
CA GLU A 15 -0.23 5.37 -2.50
C GLU A 15 -1.36 4.35 -2.63
N GLU A 16 -2.27 4.54 -3.57
CA GLU A 16 -3.29 3.55 -3.90
C GLU A 16 -2.80 2.71 -5.07
N ILE A 17 -2.78 1.39 -4.90
CA ILE A 17 -2.39 0.46 -5.96
C ILE A 17 -3.52 -0.53 -6.23
N GLU A 18 -3.57 -1.03 -7.47
CA GLU A 18 -4.65 -1.93 -7.90
C GLU A 18 -4.30 -3.41 -7.67
N SER A 19 -3.02 -3.73 -7.55
CA SER A 19 -2.55 -5.12 -7.46
C SER A 19 -1.34 -5.29 -6.52
N LEU A 20 -1.16 -6.50 -5.99
CA LEU A 20 0.02 -6.84 -5.17
C LEU A 20 1.34 -6.79 -5.96
N GLU A 21 1.31 -7.00 -7.28
CA GLU A 21 2.52 -6.98 -8.11
C GLU A 21 3.14 -5.56 -8.16
N GLU A 22 2.30 -4.53 -8.09
CA GLU A 22 2.74 -3.14 -8.02
C GLU A 22 3.51 -2.81 -6.74
N LEU A 23 3.32 -3.55 -5.63
CA LEU A 23 4.08 -3.35 -4.38
C LEU A 23 5.60 -3.43 -4.60
N SER A 24 6.05 -4.21 -5.58
CA SER A 24 7.46 -4.36 -5.93
C SER A 24 8.13 -3.03 -6.32
N ARG A 25 7.36 -2.04 -6.73
CA ARG A 25 7.83 -0.69 -7.12
C ARG A 25 8.03 0.23 -5.92
N PHE A 26 7.50 -0.14 -4.74
CA PHE A 26 7.49 0.70 -3.56
C PHE A 26 8.40 0.13 -2.46
N LYS A 27 8.77 0.98 -1.51
CA LYS A 27 9.39 0.58 -0.23
C LYS A 27 8.42 0.91 0.90
N PRO A 28 7.37 0.09 1.08
CA PRO A 28 6.31 0.42 2.01
C PRO A 28 6.79 0.25 3.46
N ILE A 29 6.28 1.12 4.32
CA ILE A 29 6.38 0.97 5.77
C ILE A 29 5.15 0.23 6.31
N TRP A 30 3.99 0.45 5.69
CA TRP A 30 2.75 -0.22 6.02
C TRP A 30 1.94 -0.47 4.75
N VAL A 31 1.30 -1.63 4.67
CA VAL A 31 0.34 -1.98 3.63
C VAL A 31 -0.95 -2.32 4.35
N ASP A 32 -2.02 -1.63 3.97
CA ASP A 32 -3.37 -1.94 4.41
C ASP A 32 -4.03 -2.78 3.32
N LEU A 33 -4.24 -4.05 3.66
CA LEU A 33 -4.99 -4.99 2.86
C LEU A 33 -6.41 -4.92 3.40
N GLU A 34 -7.30 -4.20 2.71
CA GLU A 34 -8.73 -4.36 2.96
C GLU A 34 -9.05 -5.84 2.71
N GLU A 35 -9.23 -6.60 3.80
CA GLU A 35 -9.57 -8.02 3.72
C GLU A 35 -10.85 -8.13 2.87
N PRO A 36 -10.84 -8.89 1.76
CA PRO A 36 -12.06 -9.15 1.05
C PRO A 36 -12.99 -9.88 2.02
N THR A 37 -14.20 -9.35 2.20
CA THR A 37 -15.27 -10.11 2.84
C THR A 37 -15.37 -11.46 2.13
N PRO A 38 -15.29 -12.60 2.85
CA PRO A 38 -15.74 -13.85 2.27
C PRO A 38 -17.25 -13.71 2.01
N ASP A 39 -17.69 -14.12 0.81
CA ASP A 39 -19.05 -13.97 0.27
C ASP A 39 -20.20 -13.95 1.29
#